data_AF-A0A098BY22-F1
#
_entry.id   AF-A0A098BY22-F1
#
_cell.length_a   1.000
_cell.length_b   1.000
_cell.length_c   1.000
_cell.angle_alpha   90.00
_cell.angle_beta   90.00
_cell.angle_gamma   90.00
#
_symmetry.space_group_name_H-M   'P 1'
#
loop_
_entity.id
_entity.type
_entity.pdbx_description
1 polymer ?
#
loop_
_entity_poly.entity_id
_entity_poly.type
_entity_poly.pdbx_seq_one_letter_code
_entity_poly.pdbx_strand_id
1 'polypeptide(L)'
;METLTDLLTSGAAPWWAVPVGLAAGVLLGVFATRIGARPSRPAATVAAPLRAADRALQVRFLHAADSVYNHLFEADHSALAEADLAEALQSDDLHLRSVARGIVDLDAIVNEMRLSASEPVLTAAVALFGYLTAVSSDGTDDLDEFRDRYLARKSAFVDAVRAAHPPAGQVPA
;
A
#
# COMPACT_ATOMS: atom_id res chain seq x y z
N MET A 1 -14.62 -6.59 52.20
CA MET A 1 -13.29 -6.95 51.67
C MET A 1 -13.50 -8.10 50.72
N GLU A 2 -13.78 -7.77 49.47
CA GLU A 2 -13.86 -8.72 48.35
C GLU A 2 -12.51 -8.63 47.66
N THR A 3 -11.72 -9.68 47.79
CA THR A 3 -10.36 -9.78 47.24
C THR A 3 -10.44 -10.04 45.74
N LEU A 4 -9.53 -9.44 44.97
CA LEU A 4 -9.38 -9.57 43.50
C LEU A 4 -9.42 -11.03 42.97
N THR A 5 -9.19 -12.00 43.85
CA THR A 5 -9.33 -13.43 43.63
C THR A 5 -10.76 -13.89 43.28
N ASP A 6 -11.80 -13.22 43.77
CA ASP A 6 -13.21 -13.59 43.48
C ASP A 6 -13.62 -13.24 42.04
N LEU A 7 -12.97 -12.24 41.43
CA LEU A 7 -13.22 -11.85 40.04
C LEU A 7 -12.53 -12.76 39.01
N LEU A 8 -11.56 -13.57 39.42
CA LEU A 8 -10.83 -14.48 38.53
C LEU A 8 -11.40 -15.91 38.54
N THR A 9 -12.28 -16.23 39.49
CA THR A 9 -12.82 -17.59 39.65
C THR A 9 -14.30 -17.70 39.23
N SER A 10 -14.97 -16.59 38.94
CA SER A 10 -16.30 -16.60 38.31
C SER A 10 -16.15 -16.92 36.82
N GLY A 11 -16.54 -18.14 36.46
CA GLY A 11 -16.34 -18.75 35.15
C GLY A 11 -16.88 -17.99 33.95
N ALA A 12 -16.26 -18.32 32.81
CA ALA A 12 -16.51 -17.88 31.44
C ALA A 12 -16.02 -16.45 31.12
N ALA A 13 -14.69 -16.31 30.93
CA ALA A 13 -14.17 -15.24 30.10
C ALA A 13 -14.85 -15.34 28.72
N PRO A 14 -15.61 -14.34 28.28
CA PRO A 14 -16.32 -14.44 27.03
C PRO A 14 -15.32 -14.59 25.88
N TRP A 15 -15.63 -15.46 24.91
CA TRP A 15 -14.77 -15.76 23.76
C TRP A 15 -14.38 -14.51 22.94
N TRP A 16 -15.03 -13.37 23.17
CA TRP A 16 -14.71 -12.07 22.59
C TRP A 16 -13.59 -11.28 23.31
N ALA A 17 -13.12 -11.71 24.49
CA ALA A 17 -12.08 -11.00 25.24
C ALA A 17 -10.67 -11.13 24.60
N VAL A 18 -10.42 -12.20 23.86
CA VAL A 18 -9.15 -12.46 23.17
C VAL A 18 -8.88 -11.45 22.02
N PRO A 19 -9.81 -11.19 21.09
CA PRO A 19 -9.56 -10.22 20.01
C PRO A 19 -9.47 -8.77 20.50
N VAL A 20 -10.19 -8.39 21.57
CA VAL A 20 -10.17 -7.02 22.10
C VAL A 20 -8.82 -6.69 22.77
N GLY A 21 -8.22 -7.64 23.50
CA GLY A 21 -6.88 -7.47 24.08
C GLY A 21 -5.80 -7.34 23.01
N LEU A 22 -5.94 -8.06 21.90
CA LEU A 22 -5.00 -8.01 20.77
C LEU A 22 -5.10 -6.68 20.01
N ALA A 23 -6.32 -6.19 19.77
CA ALA A 23 -6.55 -4.87 19.16
C ALA A 23 -6.01 -3.72 20.01
N ALA A 24 -6.22 -3.77 21.33
CA ALA A 24 -5.68 -2.76 22.25
C ALA A 24 -4.14 -2.79 22.30
N GLY A 25 -3.52 -3.99 22.29
CA GLY A 25 -2.06 -4.15 22.26
C GLY A 25 -1.41 -3.64 20.97
N VAL A 26 -2.02 -3.90 19.81
CA VAL A 26 -1.54 -3.41 18.52
C VAL A 26 -1.66 -1.88 18.43
N LEU A 27 -2.78 -1.31 18.87
CA LEU A 27 -2.97 0.14 18.87
C LEU A 27 -1.99 0.86 19.83
N LEU A 28 -1.70 0.29 21.01
CA LEU A 28 -0.71 0.86 21.92
C LEU A 28 0.72 0.76 21.37
N GLY A 29 1.06 -0.34 20.68
CA GLY A 29 2.36 -0.53 20.02
C GLY A 29 2.60 0.42 18.85
N VAL A 30 1.56 0.72 18.06
CA VAL A 30 1.61 1.69 16.94
C VAL A 30 1.67 3.14 17.45
N PHE A 31 1.08 3.43 18.61
CA PHE A 31 1.15 4.79 19.19
C PHE A 31 2.49 5.06 19.90
N ALA A 32 3.08 4.07 20.57
CA ALA A 32 4.35 4.22 21.27
C ALA A 32 5.54 4.49 20.33
N THR A 33 5.54 3.92 19.12
CA THR A 33 6.54 4.20 18.08
C THR A 33 6.43 5.62 17.51
N ARG A 34 5.26 6.25 17.61
CA ARG A 34 5.00 7.59 17.06
C ARG A 34 5.47 8.74 17.95
N ILE A 35 5.60 8.52 19.26
CA ILE A 35 5.94 9.58 20.24
C ILE A 35 7.46 9.62 20.55
N GLY A 36 8.19 8.53 20.34
CA GLY A 36 9.63 8.44 20.65
C GLY A 36 10.59 8.92 19.55
N ALA A 37 10.14 9.07 18.31
CA ALA A 37 11.02 9.40 17.19
C ALA A 37 11.24 10.91 17.06
N ARG A 38 12.19 11.46 17.83
CA ARG A 38 12.79 12.76 17.53
C ARG A 38 13.37 12.72 16.11
N PRO A 39 13.10 13.70 15.24
CA PRO A 39 13.74 13.76 13.94
C PRO A 39 15.19 14.17 14.13
N SER A 40 16.10 13.20 14.02
CA SER A 40 17.49 13.46 13.71
C SER A 40 17.53 14.11 12.33
N ARG A 41 17.89 15.40 12.28
CA ARG A 41 18.08 16.13 11.03
C ARG A 41 19.07 15.33 10.16
N PRO A 42 18.68 14.84 8.97
CA PRO A 42 19.59 14.11 8.12
C PRO A 42 20.70 15.07 7.69
N ALA A 43 21.95 14.66 7.88
CA ALA A 43 23.05 15.24 7.13
C ALA A 43 22.71 15.08 5.64
N ALA A 44 22.79 16.16 4.88
CA ALA A 44 22.51 16.17 3.45
C ALA A 44 23.47 15.19 2.76
N THR A 45 23.01 13.96 2.58
CA THR A 45 23.72 12.93 1.86
C THR A 45 23.47 13.26 0.40
N VAL A 46 24.53 13.63 -0.32
CA VAL A 46 24.46 13.91 -1.75
C VAL A 46 23.73 12.74 -2.42
N ALA A 47 22.55 13.01 -2.96
CA ALA A 47 21.70 11.97 -3.53
C ALA A 47 22.45 11.30 -4.68
N ALA A 48 22.64 9.98 -4.55
CA ALA A 48 23.30 9.22 -5.61
C ALA A 48 22.42 9.24 -6.86
N PRO A 49 23.02 9.34 -8.06
CA PRO A 49 22.27 9.27 -9.31
C PRO A 49 21.49 7.95 -9.38
N LEU A 50 20.25 8.01 -9.88
CA LEU A 50 19.38 6.84 -10.05
C LEU A 50 20.08 5.77 -10.88
N ARG A 51 20.24 4.58 -10.32
CA ARG A 51 20.78 3.45 -11.08
C ARG A 51 19.76 3.03 -12.13
N ALA A 52 20.24 2.57 -13.29
CA ALA A 52 19.36 2.16 -14.39
C ALA A 52 18.37 1.03 -13.98
N ALA A 53 18.80 0.12 -13.10
CA ALA A 53 17.96 -0.95 -12.57
C ALA A 53 16.81 -0.41 -11.70
N ASP A 54 17.10 0.52 -10.79
CA ASP A 54 16.11 1.16 -9.92
C ASP A 54 15.07 1.93 -10.76
N ARG A 55 15.54 2.62 -11.82
CA ARG A 55 14.66 3.31 -12.77
C ARG A 55 13.75 2.33 -13.50
N ALA A 56 14.29 1.22 -13.99
CA ALA A 56 13.51 0.21 -14.69
C ALA A 56 12.42 -0.38 -13.79
N LEU A 57 12.73 -0.64 -12.52
CA LEU A 57 11.77 -1.13 -11.53
C LEU A 57 10.64 -0.13 -11.27
N GLN A 58 10.97 1.15 -11.07
CA GLN A 58 9.99 2.22 -10.86
C GLN A 58 9.09 2.45 -12.08
N VAL A 59 9.64 2.33 -13.29
CA VAL A 59 8.87 2.42 -14.54
C VAL A 59 7.95 1.20 -14.70
N ARG A 60 8.43 -0.02 -14.42
CA ARG A 60 7.60 -1.23 -14.41
C ARG A 60 6.43 -1.11 -13.45
N PHE A 61 6.67 -0.58 -12.24
CA PHE A 61 5.62 -0.32 -11.25
C PHE A 61 4.56 0.63 -11.80
N LEU A 62 4.96 1.78 -12.36
CA LEU A 62 4.02 2.74 -12.94
C LEU A 62 3.22 2.13 -14.10
N HIS A 63 3.86 1.33 -14.95
CA HIS A 63 3.19 0.69 -16.07
C HIS A 63 2.14 -0.32 -15.59
N ALA A 64 2.47 -1.15 -14.61
CA ALA A 64 1.52 -2.09 -14.01
C ALA A 64 0.36 -1.36 -13.33
N ALA A 65 0.65 -0.29 -12.57
CA ALA A 65 -0.38 0.52 -11.92
C ALA A 65 -1.32 1.18 -12.92
N ASP A 66 -0.79 1.74 -14.02
CA ASP A 66 -1.59 2.35 -15.09
C ASP A 66 -2.43 1.30 -15.82
N SER A 67 -1.90 0.09 -16.04
CA SER A 67 -2.67 -1.01 -16.64
C SER A 67 -3.83 -1.44 -15.75
N VAL A 68 -3.60 -1.62 -14.44
CA VAL A 68 -4.67 -1.94 -13.48
C VAL A 68 -5.72 -0.83 -13.44
N TYR A 69 -5.29 0.43 -13.31
CA TYR A 69 -6.18 1.58 -13.30
C TYR A 69 -7.09 1.63 -14.53
N ASN A 70 -6.53 1.47 -15.73
CA ASN A 70 -7.31 1.52 -16.97
C ASN A 70 -8.31 0.37 -17.06
N HIS A 71 -7.92 -0.85 -16.68
CA HIS A 71 -8.84 -1.97 -16.72
C HIS A 71 -9.89 -1.94 -15.61
N LEU A 72 -9.59 -1.38 -14.44
CA LEU A 72 -10.61 -1.10 -13.41
C LEU A 72 -11.64 -0.10 -13.91
N PHE A 73 -11.21 0.92 -14.66
CA PHE A 73 -12.11 1.91 -15.26
C PHE A 73 -13.05 1.28 -16.31
N GLU A 74 -12.60 0.23 -16.99
CA GLU A 74 -13.34 -0.47 -18.05
C GLU A 74 -14.13 -1.70 -17.56
N ALA A 75 -13.82 -2.22 -16.37
CA ALA A 75 -14.42 -3.45 -15.83
C ALA A 75 -15.85 -3.25 -15.31
N ASP A 76 -16.65 -4.32 -15.34
CA ASP A 76 -17.90 -4.36 -14.57
C ASP A 76 -17.57 -4.47 -13.07
N HIS A 77 -17.99 -3.46 -12.31
CA HIS A 77 -17.65 -3.32 -10.89
C HIS A 77 -18.37 -4.34 -10.01
N SER A 78 -19.54 -4.83 -10.46
CA SER A 78 -20.24 -5.91 -9.77
C SER A 78 -19.48 -7.24 -9.87
N ALA A 79 -18.84 -7.49 -11.03
CA ALA A 79 -18.03 -8.69 -11.25
C ALA A 79 -16.71 -8.66 -10.46
N LEU A 80 -16.17 -7.48 -10.17
CA LEU A 80 -14.97 -7.32 -9.32
C LEU A 80 -15.24 -7.68 -7.85
N ALA A 81 -16.39 -7.27 -7.32
CA ALA A 81 -16.75 -7.50 -5.91
C ALA A 81 -17.04 -8.97 -5.57
N GLU A 82 -17.44 -9.77 -6.57
CA GLU A 82 -17.84 -11.16 -6.38
C GLU A 82 -16.72 -12.18 -6.66
N ALA A 83 -15.64 -11.77 -7.33
CA ALA A 83 -14.62 -12.68 -7.83
C ALA A 83 -13.43 -12.83 -6.86
N ASP A 84 -13.15 -14.07 -6.45
CA ASP A 84 -11.90 -14.40 -5.77
C ASP A 84 -10.71 -14.28 -6.74
N LEU A 85 -9.52 -13.90 -6.24
CA LEU A 85 -8.33 -13.66 -7.08
C LEU A 85 -7.99 -14.84 -8.01
N ALA A 86 -8.12 -16.08 -7.53
CA ALA A 86 -7.83 -17.27 -8.32
C ALA A 86 -8.82 -17.47 -9.48
N GLU A 87 -10.08 -17.12 -9.26
CA GLU A 87 -11.14 -17.16 -10.28
C GLU A 87 -10.96 -16.01 -11.27
N ALA A 88 -10.66 -14.81 -10.78
CA ALA A 88 -10.38 -13.64 -11.60
C ALA A 88 -9.20 -13.89 -12.58
N LEU A 89 -8.14 -14.58 -12.13
CA LEU A 89 -7.00 -14.97 -12.98
C LEU A 89 -7.37 -15.95 -14.10
N GLN A 90 -8.45 -16.71 -13.93
CA GLN A 90 -8.96 -17.70 -14.90
C GLN A 90 -10.20 -17.20 -15.66
N SER A 91 -10.72 -16.02 -15.31
CA SER A 91 -11.95 -15.47 -15.88
C SER A 91 -11.84 -15.24 -17.38
N ASP A 92 -12.91 -15.53 -18.11
CA ASP A 92 -13.03 -15.22 -19.53
C ASP A 92 -13.13 -13.71 -19.79
N ASP A 93 -13.50 -12.91 -18.79
CA ASP A 93 -13.46 -11.45 -18.86
C ASP A 93 -12.01 -10.95 -18.90
N LEU A 94 -11.68 -10.23 -19.97
CA LEU A 94 -10.34 -9.71 -20.20
C LEU A 94 -9.95 -8.64 -19.17
N HIS A 95 -10.87 -7.78 -18.76
CA HIS A 95 -10.61 -6.72 -17.80
C HIS A 95 -10.37 -7.31 -16.42
N LEU A 96 -11.25 -8.21 -15.95
CA LEU A 96 -11.11 -8.87 -14.64
C LEU A 96 -9.77 -9.64 -14.56
N ARG A 97 -9.43 -10.38 -15.61
CA ARG A 97 -8.17 -11.12 -15.69
C ARG A 97 -6.94 -10.21 -15.72
N SER A 98 -7.04 -9.07 -16.41
CA SER A 98 -5.93 -8.12 -16.52
C SER A 98 -5.73 -7.36 -15.21
N VAL A 99 -6.80 -7.01 -14.50
CA VAL A 99 -6.74 -6.46 -13.14
C VAL A 99 -6.06 -7.46 -12.21
N ALA A 100 -6.52 -8.71 -12.17
CA ALA A 100 -5.94 -9.75 -11.31
C ALA A 100 -4.45 -9.98 -11.56
N ARG A 101 -4.03 -10.07 -12.83
CA ARG A 101 -2.61 -10.17 -13.20
C ARG A 101 -1.82 -8.94 -12.79
N GLY A 102 -2.36 -7.75 -13.03
CA GLY A 102 -1.71 -6.50 -12.65
C GLY A 102 -1.53 -6.35 -11.14
N ILE A 103 -2.48 -6.80 -10.32
CA ILE A 103 -2.35 -6.83 -8.86
C ILE A 103 -1.22 -7.79 -8.42
N VAL A 104 -1.11 -8.97 -9.04
CA VAL A 104 0.00 -9.91 -8.78
C VAL A 104 1.35 -9.30 -9.19
N ASP A 105 1.43 -8.67 -10.35
CA ASP A 105 2.65 -8.01 -10.82
C ASP A 105 3.05 -6.84 -9.91
N LEU A 106 2.09 -6.04 -9.44
CA LEU A 106 2.33 -4.96 -8.49
C LEU A 106 2.88 -5.48 -7.15
N ASP A 107 2.33 -6.57 -6.60
CA ASP A 107 2.85 -7.17 -5.37
C ASP A 107 4.30 -7.65 -5.55
N ALA A 108 4.59 -8.34 -6.66
CA ALA A 108 5.94 -8.79 -6.97
C ALA A 108 6.93 -7.60 -7.07
N ILE A 109 6.54 -6.52 -7.76
CA ILE A 109 7.37 -5.32 -7.90
C ILE A 109 7.54 -4.60 -6.55
N VAL A 110 6.50 -4.50 -5.72
CA VAL A 110 6.60 -3.92 -4.37
C VAL A 110 7.54 -4.76 -3.50
N ASN A 111 7.50 -6.09 -3.61
CA ASN A 111 8.44 -6.98 -2.93
C ASN A 111 9.89 -6.76 -3.38
N GLU A 112 10.14 -6.56 -4.68
CA GLU A 112 11.46 -6.15 -5.18
C GLU A 112 11.89 -4.77 -4.64
N MET A 113 10.96 -3.81 -4.56
CA MET A 113 11.23 -2.48 -4.00
C MET A 113 11.53 -2.52 -2.51
N ARG A 114 10.95 -3.43 -1.73
CA ARG A 114 11.27 -3.61 -0.30
C ARG A 114 12.76 -3.89 -0.06
N LEU A 115 13.45 -4.44 -1.04
CA LEU A 115 14.86 -4.80 -0.95
C LEU A 115 15.80 -3.68 -1.44
N SER A 116 15.32 -2.80 -2.32
CA SER A 116 16.19 -1.92 -3.11
C SER A 116 15.82 -0.43 -3.07
N ALA A 117 14.55 -0.10 -2.85
CA ALA A 117 14.06 1.28 -2.88
C ALA A 117 14.32 2.00 -1.56
N SER A 118 14.37 3.34 -1.63
CA SER A 118 14.37 4.17 -0.43
C SER A 118 12.99 4.15 0.25
N GLU A 119 12.97 4.32 1.57
CA GLU A 119 11.74 4.30 2.37
C GLU A 119 10.62 5.21 1.84
N PRO A 120 10.89 6.46 1.38
CA PRO A 120 9.84 7.31 0.83
C PRO A 120 9.23 6.76 -0.46
N VAL A 121 10.05 6.17 -1.35
CA VAL A 121 9.59 5.56 -2.60
C VAL A 121 8.77 4.32 -2.31
N LEU A 122 9.24 3.46 -1.40
CA LEU A 122 8.52 2.26 -0.99
C LEU A 122 7.17 2.60 -0.34
N THR A 123 7.15 3.59 0.56
CA THR A 123 5.91 4.05 1.21
C THR A 123 4.88 4.51 0.19
N ALA A 124 5.29 5.32 -0.78
CA ALA A 124 4.39 5.79 -1.83
C ALA A 124 3.92 4.66 -2.75
N ALA A 125 4.80 3.69 -3.07
CA ALA A 125 4.44 2.51 -3.84
C ALA A 125 3.39 1.65 -3.12
N VAL A 126 3.61 1.36 -1.84
CA VAL A 126 2.67 0.60 -0.99
C VAL A 126 1.32 1.34 -0.89
N ALA A 127 1.32 2.67 -0.75
CA ALA A 127 0.09 3.45 -0.69
C ALA A 127 -0.70 3.40 -2.00
N LEU A 128 -0.03 3.42 -3.16
CA LEU A 128 -0.69 3.29 -4.46
C LEU A 128 -1.20 1.86 -4.70
N PHE A 129 -0.36 0.86 -4.41
CA PHE A 129 -0.73 -0.55 -4.52
C PHE A 129 -1.93 -0.91 -3.63
N GLY A 130 -1.90 -0.50 -2.36
CA GLY A 130 -2.99 -0.74 -1.41
C GLY A 130 -4.29 -0.08 -1.85
N TYR A 131 -4.23 1.11 -2.46
CA TYR A 131 -5.40 1.77 -3.02
C TYR A 131 -6.00 0.99 -4.20
N LEU A 132 -5.19 0.59 -5.18
CA LEU A 132 -5.68 -0.18 -6.33
C LEU A 132 -6.25 -1.53 -5.92
N THR A 133 -5.64 -2.19 -4.94
CA THR A 133 -6.12 -3.48 -4.40
C THR A 133 -7.46 -3.32 -3.66
N ALA A 134 -7.63 -2.23 -2.90
CA ALA A 134 -8.89 -1.95 -2.23
C ALA A 134 -10.01 -1.72 -3.24
N VAL A 135 -9.78 -0.86 -4.25
CA VAL A 135 -10.78 -0.58 -5.29
C VAL A 135 -11.06 -1.81 -6.15
N SER A 136 -10.08 -2.65 -6.43
CA SER A 136 -10.31 -3.89 -7.19
C SER A 136 -11.15 -4.92 -6.44
N SER A 137 -11.21 -4.83 -5.11
CA SER A 137 -11.96 -5.77 -4.27
C SER A 137 -13.35 -5.22 -3.93
N ASP A 138 -13.44 -3.93 -3.60
CA ASP A 138 -14.68 -3.31 -3.13
C ASP A 138 -15.50 -2.67 -4.27
N GLY A 139 -14.89 -2.46 -5.44
CA GLY A 139 -15.45 -1.61 -6.49
C GLY A 139 -15.42 -0.12 -6.12
N THR A 140 -15.94 0.72 -7.01
CA THR A 140 -16.09 2.17 -6.79
C THR A 140 -17.27 2.72 -7.59
N ASP A 141 -18.24 3.32 -6.91
CA ASP A 141 -19.40 3.92 -7.59
C ASP A 141 -19.12 5.36 -8.08
N ASP A 142 -18.06 6.00 -7.55
CA ASP A 142 -17.62 7.34 -7.93
C ASP A 142 -16.33 7.27 -8.77
N LEU A 143 -16.50 7.32 -10.09
CA LEU A 143 -15.39 7.24 -11.04
C LEU A 143 -14.51 8.50 -11.06
N ASP A 144 -15.08 9.67 -10.73
CA ASP A 144 -14.33 10.92 -10.69
C ASP A 144 -13.45 10.95 -9.44
N GLU A 145 -13.99 10.56 -8.28
CA GLU A 145 -13.20 10.39 -7.05
C GLU A 145 -12.13 9.31 -7.23
N PHE A 146 -12.45 8.20 -7.88
CA PHE A 146 -11.48 7.15 -8.19
C PHE A 146 -10.29 7.68 -9.00
N ARG A 147 -10.57 8.43 -10.07
CA ARG A 147 -9.55 9.06 -10.93
C ARG A 147 -8.69 10.03 -10.14
N ASP A 148 -9.29 10.93 -9.37
CA ASP A 148 -8.57 11.97 -8.65
C ASP A 148 -7.66 11.38 -7.57
N ARG A 149 -8.18 10.39 -6.81
CA ARG A 149 -7.40 9.66 -5.81
C ARG A 149 -6.26 8.83 -6.40
N TYR A 150 -6.46 8.26 -7.59
CA TYR A 150 -5.40 7.57 -8.34
C TYR A 150 -4.30 8.54 -8.74
N LEU A 151 -4.65 9.63 -9.40
CA LEU A 151 -3.69 10.64 -9.89
C LEU A 151 -2.88 11.26 -8.75
N ALA A 152 -3.52 11.54 -7.60
CA ALA A 152 -2.84 12.06 -6.42
C ALA A 152 -1.82 11.07 -5.82
N ARG A 153 -2.10 9.76 -5.84
CA ARG A 153 -1.15 8.74 -5.36
C ARG A 153 -0.03 8.49 -6.36
N LYS A 154 -0.36 8.47 -7.66
CA LYS A 154 0.62 8.38 -8.74
C LYS A 154 1.61 9.54 -8.69
N SER A 155 1.12 10.77 -8.51
CA SER A 155 1.99 11.95 -8.38
C SER A 155 2.88 11.86 -7.14
N ALA A 156 2.33 11.45 -5.99
CA ALA A 156 3.12 11.25 -4.77
C ALA A 156 4.25 10.23 -4.96
N PHE A 157 4.00 9.11 -5.66
CA PHE A 157 5.05 8.15 -6.01
C PHE A 157 6.11 8.76 -6.93
N VAL A 158 5.71 9.44 -8.00
CA VAL A 158 6.63 10.09 -8.93
C VAL A 158 7.49 11.15 -8.22
N ASP A 159 6.90 11.92 -7.33
CA ASP A 159 7.60 12.96 -6.58
C ASP A 159 8.57 12.36 -5.55
N ALA A 160 8.21 11.25 -4.90
CA ALA A 160 9.14 10.50 -4.05
C ALA A 160 10.34 9.97 -4.84
N VAL A 161 10.12 9.45 -6.05
CA VAL A 161 11.20 9.02 -6.96
C VAL A 161 12.09 10.19 -7.37
N ARG A 162 11.51 11.33 -7.76
CA ARG A 162 12.27 12.53 -8.12
C ARG A 162 13.08 13.08 -6.96
N ALA A 163 12.51 13.08 -5.74
CA ALA A 163 13.19 13.55 -4.55
C ALA A 163 14.35 12.61 -4.16
N ALA A 164 14.19 11.29 -4.33
CA ALA A 164 15.26 10.32 -4.11
C ALA A 164 16.39 10.44 -5.16
N HIS A 165 16.07 10.96 -6.35
CA HIS A 165 16.98 11.03 -7.48
C HIS A 165 16.88 12.39 -8.20
N PRO A 166 17.32 13.48 -7.55
CA PRO A 166 17.26 14.80 -8.15
C PRO A 166 18.05 14.83 -9.47
N PRO A 167 17.53 15.51 -10.50
CA PRO A 167 18.24 15.65 -11.76
C PRO A 167 19.61 16.31 -11.52
N ALA A 168 20.63 15.83 -12.24
CA ALA A 168 21.98 16.35 -12.12
C ALA A 168 21.98 17.88 -12.35
N GLY A 169 22.23 18.65 -11.30
CA GLY A 169 22.27 20.12 -11.34
C GLY A 169 21.45 20.83 -10.26
N GLN A 170 20.54 20.16 -9.56
CA GLN A 170 19.85 20.75 -8.40
C GLN A 170 20.61 20.47 -7.11
N VAL A 171 21.62 21.30 -6.83
CA VAL A 171 22.15 21.44 -5.47
C VAL A 171 21.22 22.42 -4.73
N PRO A 172 20.61 22.05 -3.59
CA PRO A 172 19.85 23.00 -2.81
C PRO A 172 20.79 24.11 -2.30
N ALA A 173 20.41 25.36 -2.54
CA ALA A 173 21.05 26.54 -1.98
C ALA A 173 20.80 26.66 -0.48
#